data_AF-A0A8J7GYX4-F1
#
_entry.id   AF-A0A8J7GYX4-F1
#
_cell.length_a   1.000
_cell.length_b   1.000
_cell.length_c   1.000
_cell.angle_alpha   90.00
_cell.angle_beta   90.00
_cell.angle_gamma   90.00
#
_symmetry.space_group_name_H-M   'P 1'
#
loop_
_entity.id
_entity.type
_entity.pdbx_description
1 polymer ?
#
loop_
_entity_poly.entity_id
_entity_poly.type
_entity_poly.pdbx_seq_one_letter_code
_entity_poly.pdbx_strand_id
1 'polypeptide(L)'
;MFTPSEIREKGFKSGIGYDKKDVEQFIQELSTEYEALLNENIELKKKMSELNESLSYYKSIEKTLQKALVLAEKTAQETKDTAVKEAEVIEREAKAKAKLIYADSKKQIEYLEHKALNLVQQYDLFKAHFKNLLNAQVELLNSNSFSLKTDDFLYQEQKQFEQHDIEADIDVEEEQGDELQGESNELLEERSKLDSQYEEAKDNSNQNNTSEDDFEFITLSDD
;
A
#
# COMPACT_ATOMS: atom_id res chain seq x y z
N MET A 1 28.46 -77.93 -42.05
CA MET A 1 27.02 -78.23 -42.19
C MET A 1 26.77 -78.39 -43.68
N PHE A 2 26.09 -79.45 -44.11
CA PHE A 2 25.76 -79.60 -45.53
C PHE A 2 24.65 -78.63 -45.91
N THR A 3 24.68 -78.10 -47.12
CA THR A 3 23.56 -77.33 -47.69
C THR A 3 22.48 -78.27 -48.25
N PRO A 4 21.22 -77.84 -48.38
CA PRO A 4 20.18 -78.65 -49.04
C PRO A 4 20.62 -79.16 -50.42
N SER A 5 21.35 -78.34 -51.18
CA SER A 5 21.91 -78.68 -52.49
C SER A 5 23.02 -79.75 -52.39
N GLU A 6 23.93 -79.64 -51.42
CA GLU A 6 24.97 -80.65 -51.18
C GLU A 6 24.40 -82.00 -50.74
N ILE A 7 23.25 -82.00 -50.03
CA ILE A 7 22.52 -83.23 -49.67
C ILE A 7 21.92 -83.86 -50.93
N ARG A 8 21.38 -83.06 -51.86
CA ARG A 8 20.77 -83.51 -53.12
C ARG A 8 21.78 -84.07 -54.11
N GLU A 9 22.98 -83.47 -54.19
CA GLU A 9 24.06 -83.91 -55.08
C GLU A 9 24.86 -85.12 -54.54
N LYS A 10 24.53 -85.62 -53.34
CA LYS A 10 25.30 -86.69 -52.72
C LYS A 10 25.07 -88.03 -53.43
N GLY A 11 26.02 -88.42 -54.27
CA GLY A 11 26.05 -89.74 -54.91
C GLY A 11 26.56 -90.84 -53.99
N PHE A 12 25.86 -91.98 -53.96
CA PHE A 12 26.27 -93.19 -53.23
C PHE A 12 26.83 -94.26 -54.19
N LYS A 13 27.79 -95.08 -53.71
CA LYS A 13 28.36 -96.19 -54.49
C LYS A 13 27.36 -97.34 -54.60
N SER A 14 27.27 -97.97 -55.77
CA SER A 14 26.39 -99.13 -56.00
C SER A 14 26.99 -100.43 -55.46
N GLY A 15 26.18 -101.28 -54.80
CA GLY A 15 26.59 -102.54 -54.17
C GLY A 15 25.39 -103.31 -53.60
N ILE A 16 25.62 -104.40 -52.86
CA ILE A 16 24.57 -105.11 -52.11
C ILE A 16 24.16 -104.21 -50.94
N GLY A 17 22.99 -103.58 -51.01
CA GLY A 17 22.57 -102.55 -50.05
C GLY A 17 21.13 -102.08 -50.27
N TYR A 18 20.78 -100.93 -49.68
CA TYR A 18 19.43 -100.32 -49.74
C TYR A 18 18.99 -100.02 -51.18
N ASP A 19 17.67 -100.01 -51.40
CA ASP A 19 17.09 -99.69 -52.72
C ASP A 19 17.42 -98.24 -53.09
N LYS A 20 17.98 -98.07 -54.29
CA LYS A 20 18.43 -96.77 -54.78
C LYS A 20 17.30 -95.75 -54.86
N LYS A 21 16.09 -96.17 -55.28
CA LYS A 21 14.94 -95.27 -55.45
C LYS A 21 14.42 -94.78 -54.10
N ASP A 22 14.37 -95.67 -53.12
CA ASP A 22 13.91 -95.36 -51.77
C ASP A 22 14.88 -94.36 -51.09
N VAL A 23 16.19 -94.58 -51.24
CA VAL A 23 17.22 -93.64 -50.75
C VAL A 23 17.15 -92.30 -51.47
N GLU A 24 16.97 -92.27 -52.79
CA GLU A 24 16.83 -91.02 -53.55
C GLU A 24 15.57 -90.23 -53.16
N GLN A 25 14.45 -90.91 -52.90
CA GLN A 25 13.22 -90.27 -52.41
C GLN A 25 13.44 -89.67 -51.01
N PHE A 26 14.03 -90.44 -50.09
CA PHE A 26 14.33 -89.94 -48.74
C PHE A 26 15.29 -88.74 -48.75
N ILE A 27 16.31 -88.75 -49.62
CA ILE A 27 17.24 -87.62 -49.80
C ILE A 27 16.51 -86.37 -50.30
N GLN A 28 15.52 -86.51 -51.19
CA GLN A 28 14.70 -85.38 -51.65
C GLN A 28 13.80 -84.81 -50.56
N GLU A 29 13.10 -85.67 -49.82
CA GLU A 29 12.25 -85.27 -48.69
C GLU A 29 13.09 -84.58 -47.61
N LEU A 30 14.21 -85.20 -47.22
CA LEU A 30 15.17 -84.64 -46.25
C LEU A 30 15.74 -83.29 -46.71
N SER A 31 16.12 -83.17 -47.99
CA SER A 31 16.63 -81.90 -48.54
C SER A 31 15.57 -80.79 -48.45
N THR A 32 14.30 -81.13 -48.73
CA THR A 32 13.18 -80.18 -48.71
C THR A 32 12.85 -79.73 -47.29
N GLU A 33 12.72 -80.66 -46.34
CA GLU A 33 12.47 -80.34 -44.93
C GLU A 33 13.62 -79.54 -44.32
N TYR A 34 14.85 -79.90 -44.66
CA TYR A 34 16.04 -79.20 -44.19
C TYR A 34 16.15 -77.78 -44.77
N GLU A 35 15.75 -77.57 -46.02
CA GLU A 35 15.65 -76.24 -46.64
C GLU A 35 14.58 -75.38 -45.94
N ALA A 36 13.43 -75.96 -45.62
CA ALA A 36 12.37 -75.29 -44.85
C ALA A 36 12.86 -74.88 -43.45
N LEU A 37 13.53 -75.79 -42.73
CA LEU A 37 14.09 -75.51 -41.41
C LEU A 37 15.14 -74.40 -41.44
N LEU A 38 15.98 -74.36 -42.49
CA LEU A 38 17.02 -73.35 -42.66
C LEU A 38 16.41 -71.97 -42.92
N ASN A 39 15.37 -71.91 -43.74
CA ASN A 39 14.59 -70.68 -43.98
C ASN A 39 13.91 -70.18 -42.71
N GLU A 40 13.24 -71.07 -41.96
CA GLU A 40 12.63 -70.71 -40.67
C GLU A 40 13.69 -70.18 -39.68
N ASN A 41 14.87 -70.82 -39.62
CA ASN A 41 15.96 -70.35 -38.76
C ASN A 41 16.45 -68.94 -39.15
N ILE A 42 16.53 -68.64 -40.45
CA ILE A 42 16.89 -67.30 -40.95
C ILE A 42 15.82 -66.28 -40.56
N GLU A 43 14.53 -66.61 -40.75
CA GLU A 43 13.43 -65.72 -40.37
C GLU A 43 13.39 -65.45 -38.86
N LEU A 44 13.57 -66.50 -38.05
CA LEU A 44 13.61 -66.38 -36.59
C LEU A 44 14.80 -65.52 -36.14
N LYS A 45 15.99 -65.71 -36.73
CA LYS A 45 17.15 -64.86 -36.45
C LYS A 45 16.91 -63.41 -36.84
N LYS A 46 16.25 -63.16 -37.98
CA LYS A 46 15.88 -61.81 -38.42
C LYS A 46 14.92 -61.16 -37.43
N LYS A 47 13.82 -61.84 -37.06
CA LYS A 47 12.89 -61.35 -36.02
C LYS A 47 13.58 -61.08 -34.70
N MET A 48 14.48 -61.98 -34.28
CA MET A 48 15.21 -61.81 -33.04
C MET A 48 16.13 -60.58 -33.07
N SER A 49 16.76 -60.29 -34.22
CA SER A 49 17.53 -59.06 -34.43
C SER A 49 16.64 -57.81 -34.32
N GLU A 50 15.51 -57.79 -35.04
CA GLU A 50 14.56 -56.67 -35.02
C GLU A 50 13.99 -56.40 -33.62
N LEU A 51 13.65 -57.46 -32.87
CA LEU A 51 13.17 -57.35 -31.49
C LEU A 51 14.27 -56.81 -30.56
N ASN A 52 15.52 -57.27 -30.72
CA ASN A 52 16.63 -56.79 -29.90
C ASN A 52 16.96 -55.32 -30.17
N GLU A 53 16.92 -54.89 -31.43
CA GLU A 53 17.07 -53.48 -31.79
C GLU A 53 15.96 -52.62 -31.18
N SER A 54 14.71 -53.06 -31.29
CA SER A 54 13.55 -52.38 -30.69
C SER A 54 13.69 -52.29 -29.17
N LEU A 55 14.12 -53.37 -28.51
CA LEU A 55 14.34 -53.40 -27.07
C LEU A 55 15.44 -52.42 -26.65
N SER A 56 16.54 -52.37 -27.40
CA SER A 56 17.63 -51.43 -27.17
C SER A 56 17.15 -49.98 -27.29
N TYR A 57 16.34 -49.69 -28.31
CA TYR A 57 15.71 -48.39 -28.52
C TYR A 57 14.81 -48.00 -27.34
N TYR A 58 13.92 -48.88 -26.89
CA TYR A 58 13.06 -48.61 -25.74
C TYR A 58 13.86 -48.39 -24.45
N LYS A 59 14.92 -49.16 -24.20
CA LYS A 59 15.82 -48.93 -23.05
C LYS A 59 16.50 -47.56 -23.12
N SER A 60 16.85 -47.09 -24.31
CA SER A 60 17.44 -45.76 -24.50
C SER A 60 16.43 -44.64 -24.19
N ILE A 61 15.17 -44.83 -24.58
CA ILE A 61 14.07 -43.91 -24.26
C ILE A 61 13.83 -43.91 -22.75
N GLU A 62 13.71 -45.08 -22.13
CA GLU A 62 13.51 -45.22 -20.69
C GLU A 62 14.59 -44.46 -19.90
N LYS A 63 15.86 -44.64 -20.28
CA LYS A 63 16.99 -43.92 -19.67
C LYS A 63 16.88 -42.40 -19.86
N THR A 64 16.41 -41.95 -21.02
CA THR A 64 16.22 -40.53 -21.32
C THR A 64 15.06 -39.95 -20.50
N LEU A 65 13.96 -40.68 -20.39
CA LEU A 65 12.80 -40.32 -19.60
C LEU A 65 13.16 -40.24 -18.11
N GLN A 66 13.90 -41.22 -17.59
CA GLN A 66 14.37 -41.21 -16.21
C GLN A 66 15.25 -40.00 -15.92
N LYS A 67 16.17 -39.65 -16.84
CA LYS A 67 16.98 -38.42 -16.71
C LYS A 67 16.12 -37.16 -16.74
N ALA A 68 15.13 -37.09 -17.63
CA ALA A 68 14.22 -35.96 -17.73
C ALA A 68 13.39 -35.80 -16.44
N LEU A 69 12.93 -36.90 -15.84
CA LEU A 69 12.21 -36.89 -14.57
C LEU A 69 13.09 -36.37 -13.43
N VAL A 70 14.31 -36.88 -13.29
CA VAL A 70 15.26 -36.41 -12.25
C VAL A 70 15.60 -34.94 -12.45
N LEU A 71 15.79 -34.49 -13.70
CA LEU A 71 16.02 -33.09 -14.00
C LEU A 71 14.81 -32.23 -13.64
N ALA A 72 13.59 -32.67 -13.99
CA ALA A 72 12.38 -31.95 -13.66
C ALA A 72 12.18 -31.84 -12.14
N GLU A 73 12.39 -32.92 -11.39
CA GLU A 73 12.34 -32.93 -9.93
C GLU A 73 13.36 -31.96 -9.33
N LYS A 74 14.61 -32.01 -9.81
CA LYS A 74 15.68 -31.11 -9.35
C LYS A 74 15.34 -29.65 -9.64
N THR A 75 14.91 -29.34 -10.86
CA THR A 75 14.52 -27.98 -11.24
C THR A 75 13.33 -27.48 -10.42
N ALA A 76 12.32 -28.34 -10.18
CA ALA A 76 11.17 -27.99 -9.36
C ALA A 76 11.59 -27.68 -7.92
N GLN A 77 12.48 -28.49 -7.35
CA GLN A 77 13.01 -28.27 -6.00
C GLN A 77 13.85 -26.99 -5.93
N GLU A 78 14.77 -26.77 -6.88
CA GLU A 78 15.57 -25.54 -6.96
C GLU A 78 14.69 -24.29 -7.12
N THR A 79 13.64 -24.36 -7.94
CA THR A 79 12.68 -23.26 -8.14
C THR A 79 11.94 -22.96 -6.84
N LYS A 80 11.46 -24.00 -6.14
CA LYS A 80 10.78 -23.86 -4.86
C LYS A 80 11.71 -23.24 -3.81
N ASP A 81 12.93 -23.74 -3.69
CA ASP A 81 13.89 -23.26 -2.69
C ASP A 81 14.30 -21.80 -2.97
N THR A 82 14.41 -21.43 -4.24
CA THR A 82 14.66 -20.03 -4.65
C THR A 82 13.50 -19.14 -4.28
N ALA A 83 12.27 -19.54 -4.61
CA ALA A 83 11.06 -18.77 -4.28
C ALA A 83 10.89 -18.58 -2.77
N VAL A 84 11.17 -19.60 -1.95
CA VAL A 84 11.12 -19.50 -0.48
C VAL A 84 12.16 -18.51 0.03
N LYS A 85 13.41 -18.59 -0.45
CA LYS A 85 14.47 -17.66 -0.06
C LYS A 85 14.14 -16.22 -0.45
N GLU A 86 13.63 -16.00 -1.66
CA GLU A 86 13.21 -14.69 -2.14
C GLU A 86 12.05 -14.14 -1.29
N ALA A 87 11.06 -14.97 -0.97
CA ALA A 87 9.96 -14.59 -0.09
C ALA A 87 10.46 -14.18 1.31
N GLU A 88 11.37 -14.94 1.91
CA GLU A 88 11.98 -14.59 3.20
C GLU A 88 12.76 -13.27 3.15
N VAL A 89 13.47 -13.00 2.04
CA VAL A 89 14.16 -11.73 1.83
C VAL A 89 13.17 -10.58 1.75
N ILE A 90 12.13 -10.72 0.93
CA ILE A 90 11.08 -9.70 0.77
C ILE A 90 10.41 -9.42 2.12
N GLU A 91 10.05 -10.46 2.87
CA GLU A 91 9.42 -10.31 4.18
C GLU A 91 10.34 -9.59 5.17
N ARG A 92 11.63 -9.97 5.20
CA ARG A 92 12.63 -9.32 6.06
C ARG A 92 12.82 -7.85 5.70
N GLU A 93 12.92 -7.53 4.42
CA GLU A 93 13.05 -6.14 3.94
C GLU A 93 11.80 -5.32 4.24
N ALA A 94 10.60 -5.87 4.02
CA ALA A 94 9.35 -5.22 4.33
C ALA A 94 9.24 -4.92 5.83
N LYS A 95 9.57 -5.90 6.69
CA LYS A 95 9.61 -5.71 8.15
C LYS A 95 10.65 -4.66 8.57
N ALA A 96 11.82 -4.64 7.93
CA ALA A 96 12.84 -3.63 8.21
C ALA A 96 12.38 -2.22 7.82
N LYS A 97 11.80 -2.06 6.61
CA LYS A 97 11.23 -0.78 6.15
C LYS A 97 10.10 -0.30 7.05
N ALA A 98 9.18 -1.19 7.43
CA ALA A 98 8.09 -0.88 8.34
C ALA A 98 8.61 -0.37 9.70
N LYS A 99 9.63 -1.03 10.26
CA LYS A 99 10.28 -0.58 11.51
C LYS A 99 10.92 0.81 11.37
N LEU A 100 11.58 1.08 10.24
CA LEU A 100 12.17 2.40 9.98
C LEU A 100 11.11 3.49 9.88
N ILE A 101 10.03 3.25 9.13
CA ILE A 101 8.92 4.19 9.01
C ILE A 101 8.30 4.45 10.38
N TYR A 102 8.03 3.40 11.16
CA TYR A 102 7.48 3.54 12.50
C TYR A 102 8.39 4.37 13.42
N ALA A 103 9.70 4.12 13.41
CA ALA A 103 10.65 4.86 14.21
C ALA A 103 10.72 6.34 13.80
N ASP A 104 10.68 6.63 12.49
CA ASP A 104 10.68 8.00 11.98
C ASP A 104 9.38 8.74 12.34
N SER A 105 8.21 8.11 12.14
CA SER A 105 6.93 8.67 12.54
C SER A 105 6.87 8.95 14.04
N LYS A 106 7.37 8.03 14.87
CA LYS A 106 7.45 8.23 16.33
C LYS A 106 8.30 9.46 16.68
N LYS A 107 9.46 9.61 16.05
CA LYS A 107 10.33 10.77 16.25
C LYS A 107 9.65 12.08 15.81
N GLN A 108 8.89 12.06 14.72
CA GLN A 108 8.13 13.22 14.27
C GLN A 108 7.02 13.59 15.26
N ILE A 109 6.31 12.61 15.82
CA ILE A 109 5.30 12.84 16.86
C ILE A 109 5.94 13.48 18.09
N GLU A 110 7.03 12.92 18.62
CA GLU A 110 7.75 13.48 19.77
C GLU A 110 8.20 14.93 19.50
N TYR A 111 8.70 15.21 18.29
CA TYR A 111 9.06 16.56 17.88
C TYR A 111 7.86 17.52 17.85
N LEU A 112 6.72 17.08 17.31
CA LEU A 112 5.49 17.89 17.25
C LEU A 112 4.92 18.15 18.64
N GLU A 113 4.92 17.15 19.53
CA GLU A 113 4.50 17.30 20.93
C GLU A 113 5.35 18.35 21.65
N HIS A 114 6.68 18.28 21.52
CA HIS A 114 7.58 19.29 22.06
C HIS A 114 7.29 20.68 21.50
N LYS A 115 7.05 20.79 20.19
CA LYS A 115 6.73 22.07 19.55
C LYS A 115 5.40 22.63 20.04
N ALA A 116 4.38 21.79 20.22
CA ALA A 116 3.08 22.19 20.75
C ALA A 116 3.20 22.70 22.20
N LEU A 117 3.93 21.98 23.06
CA LEU A 117 4.21 22.40 24.43
C LEU A 117 4.93 23.76 24.47
N ASN A 118 5.96 23.95 23.65
CA ASN A 118 6.68 25.22 23.57
C ASN A 118 5.76 26.37 23.11
N LEU A 119 4.86 26.11 22.16
CA LEU A 119 3.92 27.13 21.68
C LEU A 119 2.92 27.55 22.76
N VAL A 120 2.40 26.60 23.54
CA VAL A 120 1.52 26.88 24.69
C VAL A 120 2.24 27.74 25.72
N GLN A 121 3.50 27.40 26.06
CA GLN A 121 4.31 28.20 26.98
C GLN A 121 4.55 29.62 26.46
N GLN A 122 4.85 29.77 25.17
CA GLN A 122 5.01 31.09 24.54
C GLN A 122 3.72 31.91 24.58
N TYR A 123 2.57 31.27 24.36
CA TYR A 123 1.26 31.91 24.45
C TYR A 123 0.97 32.40 25.87
N ASP A 124 1.23 31.57 26.89
CA ASP A 124 1.01 31.96 28.29
C ASP A 124 1.92 33.11 28.73
N LEU A 125 3.19 33.08 28.31
CA LEU A 125 4.12 34.19 28.53
C LEU A 125 3.64 35.48 27.85
N PHE A 126 3.25 35.40 26.57
CA PHE A 126 2.71 36.54 25.84
C PHE A 126 1.47 37.12 26.51
N LYS A 127 0.53 36.26 26.93
CA LYS A 127 -0.68 36.65 27.66
C LYS A 127 -0.35 37.36 28.98
N ALA A 128 0.63 36.86 29.74
CA ALA A 128 1.09 37.51 30.96
C ALA A 128 1.73 38.88 30.69
N HIS A 129 2.61 38.98 29.69
CA HIS A 129 3.22 40.23 29.27
C HIS A 129 2.18 41.26 28.83
N PHE A 130 1.19 40.85 28.04
CA PHE A 130 0.13 41.73 27.55
C PHE A 130 -0.77 42.23 28.68
N LYS A 131 -1.15 41.35 29.62
CA LYS A 131 -1.89 41.75 30.83
C LYS A 131 -1.11 42.78 31.66
N ASN A 132 0.20 42.56 31.86
CA ASN A 132 1.04 43.50 32.60
C ASN A 132 1.13 44.85 31.88
N LEU A 133 1.25 44.86 30.55
CA LEU A 133 1.24 46.09 29.76
C LEU A 133 -0.08 46.85 29.94
N LEU A 134 -1.22 46.18 29.80
CA LEU A 134 -2.53 46.80 29.98
C LEU A 134 -2.71 47.36 31.40
N ASN A 135 -2.32 46.60 32.42
CA ASN A 135 -2.36 47.06 33.81
C ASN A 135 -1.50 48.31 34.00
N ALA A 136 -0.30 48.36 33.42
CA ALA A 136 0.55 49.55 33.48
C ALA A 136 -0.09 50.76 32.78
N GLN A 137 -0.76 50.57 31.64
CA GLN A 137 -1.48 51.67 30.96
C GLN A 137 -2.69 52.15 31.76
N VAL A 138 -3.44 51.24 32.38
CA VAL A 138 -4.55 51.58 33.28
C VAL A 138 -4.03 52.34 34.51
N GLU A 139 -2.92 51.92 35.08
CA GLU A 139 -2.27 52.62 36.19
C GLU A 139 -1.83 54.03 35.80
N LEU A 140 -1.28 54.22 34.59
CA LEU A 140 -0.96 55.55 34.05
C LEU A 140 -2.19 56.44 33.90
N LEU A 141 -3.30 55.93 33.35
CA LEU A 141 -4.55 56.69 33.20
C LEU A 141 -5.16 57.07 34.56
N ASN A 142 -5.05 56.18 35.55
CA ASN A 142 -5.50 56.44 36.92
C ASN A 142 -4.52 57.32 37.71
N SER A 143 -3.32 57.58 37.18
CA SER A 143 -2.35 58.46 37.84
C SER A 143 -2.77 59.93 37.71
N ASN A 144 -2.45 60.73 38.72
CA ASN A 144 -2.72 62.18 38.76
C ASN A 144 -2.05 62.97 37.61
N SER A 145 -1.28 62.32 36.73
CA SER A 145 -0.67 62.96 35.56
C SER A 145 -1.66 63.13 34.39
N PHE A 146 -2.78 62.40 34.37
CA PHE A 146 -3.78 62.46 33.30
C PHE A 146 -5.02 63.29 33.68
N SER A 147 -5.10 63.81 34.91
CA SER A 147 -6.18 64.73 35.29
C SER A 147 -5.91 66.11 34.67
N LEU A 148 -6.55 66.42 33.54
CA LEU A 148 -6.64 67.82 33.10
C LEU A 148 -7.48 68.58 34.11
N LYS A 149 -6.84 69.49 34.86
CA LYS A 149 -7.54 70.46 35.69
C LYS A 149 -8.04 71.59 34.78
N THR A 150 -9.32 71.92 34.87
CA THR A 150 -9.96 72.97 34.07
C THR A 150 -9.39 74.37 34.31
N ASP A 151 -8.58 74.55 35.36
CA ASP A 151 -7.91 75.80 35.69
C ASP A 151 -6.87 76.24 34.64
N ASP A 152 -6.32 75.30 33.85
CA ASP A 152 -5.33 75.59 32.80
C ASP A 152 -5.92 76.23 31.53
N PHE A 153 -7.26 76.24 31.39
CA PHE A 153 -7.96 76.82 30.23
C PHE A 153 -8.54 78.22 30.49
N LEU A 154 -8.33 78.82 31.67
CA LEU A 154 -8.85 80.15 31.98
C LEU A 154 -8.04 81.26 31.28
N TYR A 155 -8.51 81.71 30.13
CA TYR A 155 -8.04 82.93 29.47
C TYR A 155 -8.36 84.16 30.34
N GLN A 156 -7.34 84.84 30.86
CA GLN A 156 -7.49 86.19 31.43
C GLN A 156 -7.34 87.24 30.32
N GLU A 157 -8.46 87.80 29.86
CA GLU A 157 -8.46 89.00 29.03
C GLU A 157 -8.17 90.22 29.92
N GLN A 158 -7.02 90.87 29.75
CA GLN A 158 -6.71 92.13 30.42
C GLN A 158 -7.53 93.27 29.77
N LYS A 159 -8.63 93.66 30.41
CA LYS A 159 -9.23 94.99 30.25
C LYS A 159 -9.13 95.74 31.57
N GLN A 160 -8.22 96.70 31.64
CA GLN A 160 -8.34 97.84 32.56
C GLN A 160 -8.92 99.02 31.76
N PHE A 161 -10.22 99.26 31.93
CA PHE A 161 -10.78 100.60 31.85
C PHE A 161 -11.45 100.87 33.21
N GLU A 162 -11.13 102.03 33.78
CA GLU A 162 -11.47 102.46 35.12
C GLU A 162 -12.99 102.58 35.35
N GLN A 163 -13.39 102.28 36.58
CA GLN A 163 -14.77 102.29 37.09
C GLN A 163 -15.45 103.65 36.98
N HIS A 164 -16.70 103.63 36.52
CA HIS A 164 -17.72 104.57 37.01
C HIS A 164 -19.09 103.88 37.11
N ASP A 165 -19.41 103.50 38.34
CA ASP A 165 -20.62 103.86 39.08
C ASP A 165 -22.01 103.85 38.40
N ILE A 166 -22.88 103.06 39.05
CA ILE A 166 -24.31 103.27 39.35
C ILE A 166 -25.34 102.59 38.42
N GLU A 167 -26.06 101.66 39.09
CA GLU A 167 -27.48 101.25 38.97
C GLU A 167 -28.26 101.61 37.69
N ALA A 168 -28.79 100.58 37.03
CA ALA A 168 -30.11 100.64 36.41
C ALA A 168 -30.72 99.24 36.24
N ASP A 169 -32.01 99.21 36.53
CA ASP A 169 -33.02 98.16 36.43
C ASP A 169 -33.06 97.34 35.11
N ILE A 170 -33.42 96.06 35.28
CA ILE A 170 -34.43 95.28 34.52
C ILE A 170 -34.25 95.15 32.99
N ASP A 171 -34.07 93.92 32.48
CA ASP A 171 -35.17 93.19 31.83
C ASP A 171 -34.85 91.71 31.54
N VAL A 172 -35.91 90.91 31.61
CA VAL A 172 -35.97 89.46 31.38
C VAL A 172 -36.26 89.21 29.90
N GLU A 173 -35.49 88.32 29.25
CA GLU A 173 -36.02 87.51 28.13
C GLU A 173 -35.53 86.06 28.27
N GLU A 174 -36.51 85.17 28.47
CA GLU A 174 -36.43 83.72 28.29
C GLU A 174 -36.39 83.39 26.79
N GLU A 175 -35.52 82.47 26.37
CA GLU A 175 -35.83 81.57 25.25
C GLU A 175 -35.43 80.12 25.57
N GLN A 176 -36.41 79.25 25.32
CA GLN A 176 -36.46 77.78 25.38
C GLN A 176 -35.47 77.17 24.36
N GLY A 177 -34.94 75.94 24.46
CA GLY A 177 -35.54 74.68 24.85
C GLY A 177 -35.61 73.74 23.62
N ASP A 178 -35.00 72.56 23.75
CA ASP A 178 -35.08 71.34 22.92
C ASP A 178 -34.39 71.25 21.54
N GLU A 179 -33.62 70.16 21.38
CA GLU A 179 -33.48 69.24 20.21
C GLU A 179 -32.16 68.42 20.38
N LEU A 180 -31.99 67.10 20.20
CA LEU A 180 -32.75 65.89 19.82
C LEU A 180 -31.85 64.70 20.20
N GLN A 181 -32.22 63.75 21.07
CA GLN A 181 -32.96 62.51 20.73
C GLN A 181 -32.97 62.14 19.24
N GLY A 182 -31.84 61.64 18.72
CA GLY A 182 -31.72 61.10 17.35
C GLY A 182 -30.88 59.82 17.21
N GLU A 183 -29.84 59.62 18.03
CA GLU A 183 -28.88 58.52 17.81
C GLU A 183 -29.20 57.19 18.50
N SER A 184 -30.24 57.13 19.35
CA SER A 184 -30.54 55.90 20.12
C SER A 184 -31.32 54.84 19.33
N ASN A 185 -31.91 55.18 18.17
CA ASN A 185 -32.80 54.27 17.45
C ASN A 185 -32.12 53.49 16.30
N GLU A 186 -31.01 53.97 15.74
CA GLU A 186 -30.26 53.23 14.70
C GLU A 186 -29.46 52.06 15.30
N LEU A 187 -28.96 52.19 16.53
CA LEU A 187 -28.20 51.13 17.22
C LEU A 187 -29.07 49.94 17.68
N LEU A 188 -30.40 50.11 17.82
CA LEU A 188 -31.30 49.01 18.19
C LEU A 188 -31.66 48.10 17.01
N GLU A 189 -31.77 48.63 15.79
CA GLU A 189 -32.06 47.82 14.61
C GLU A 189 -30.86 46.97 14.17
N GLU A 190 -29.64 47.47 14.34
CA GLU A 190 -28.42 46.74 13.97
C GLU A 190 -28.17 45.55 14.91
N ARG A 191 -28.49 45.69 16.19
CA ARG A 191 -28.33 44.63 17.20
C ARG A 191 -29.32 43.46 17.00
N SER A 192 -30.55 43.76 16.59
CA SER A 192 -31.57 42.75 16.28
C SER A 192 -31.21 41.87 15.06
N LYS A 193 -30.54 42.47 14.06
CA LYS A 193 -30.07 41.74 12.87
C LYS A 193 -28.89 40.81 13.19
N LEU A 194 -28.01 41.21 14.11
CA LEU A 194 -26.86 40.40 14.52
C LEU A 194 -27.28 39.16 15.33
N ASP A 195 -28.26 39.30 16.24
CA ASP A 195 -28.77 38.19 17.06
C ASP A 195 -29.48 37.13 16.21
N SER A 196 -30.19 37.54 15.15
CA SER A 196 -30.85 36.61 14.22
C SER A 196 -29.84 35.80 13.40
N GLN A 197 -28.71 36.42 13.03
CA GLN A 197 -27.65 35.76 12.26
C GLN A 197 -26.84 34.75 13.09
N TYR A 198 -26.78 34.93 14.42
CA TYR A 198 -26.07 34.04 15.32
C TYR A 198 -26.84 32.73 15.58
N GLU A 199 -28.17 32.78 15.68
CA GLU A 199 -28.99 31.57 15.85
C GLU A 199 -29.04 30.71 14.58
N GLU A 200 -29.08 31.32 13.39
CA GLU A 200 -29.07 30.61 12.10
C GLU A 200 -27.76 29.81 11.85
N ALA A 201 -26.63 30.33 12.35
CA ALA A 201 -25.33 29.66 12.28
C ALA A 201 -25.23 28.45 13.23
N LYS A 202 -26.01 28.45 14.32
CA LYS A 202 -25.99 27.38 15.33
C LYS A 202 -26.77 26.15 14.86
N ASP A 203 -27.91 26.35 14.20
CA ASP A 203 -28.72 25.25 13.65
C ASP A 203 -28.01 24.51 12.49
N ASN A 204 -27.25 25.22 11.65
CA ASN A 204 -26.48 24.60 10.56
C ASN A 204 -25.29 23.75 11.02
N SER A 205 -24.81 23.93 12.26
CA SER A 205 -23.73 23.09 12.82
C SER A 205 -24.22 21.75 13.38
N ASN A 206 -25.52 21.63 13.69
CA ASN A 206 -26.10 20.44 14.33
C ASN A 206 -26.69 19.42 13.34
N GLN A 207 -26.81 19.75 12.04
CA GLN A 207 -27.31 18.82 11.02
C GLN A 207 -26.20 18.04 10.27
N ASN A 208 -24.92 18.38 10.46
CA ASN A 208 -23.79 17.74 9.76
C ASN A 208 -23.08 16.61 10.56
N ASN A 209 -23.66 16.13 11.66
CA ASN A 209 -23.05 15.08 12.50
C ASN A 209 -23.86 13.77 12.61
N THR A 210 -24.76 13.51 11.67
CA THR A 210 -25.50 12.23 11.62
C THR A 210 -25.62 11.73 10.18
N SER A 211 -24.56 11.15 9.61
CA SER A 211 -24.57 10.10 8.57
C SER A 211 -23.13 9.67 8.24
N GLU A 212 -22.94 8.36 7.98
CA GLU A 212 -21.74 7.62 7.54
C GLU A 212 -20.83 7.09 8.69
N ASP A 213 -21.14 5.94 9.29
CA ASP A 213 -21.10 4.53 8.80
C ASP A 213 -19.69 3.91 8.74
N ASP A 214 -19.55 2.85 9.55
CA ASP A 214 -18.80 1.61 9.36
C ASP A 214 -17.28 1.63 9.06
N PHE A 215 -16.49 1.47 10.13
CA PHE A 215 -15.22 0.74 10.06
C PHE A 215 -15.26 -0.46 11.03
N GLU A 216 -15.56 -1.64 10.47
CA GLU A 216 -15.40 -2.93 11.15
C GLU A 216 -13.94 -3.17 11.54
N PHE A 217 -13.72 -3.36 12.84
CA PHE A 217 -12.45 -3.79 13.41
C PHE A 217 -12.35 -5.32 13.28
N ILE A 218 -11.62 -5.81 12.28
CA ILE A 218 -11.30 -7.25 12.16
C ILE A 218 -10.30 -7.60 13.26
N THR A 219 -10.77 -8.27 14.31
CA THR A 219 -9.93 -9.03 15.24
C THR A 219 -9.54 -10.36 14.58
N LEU A 220 -8.28 -10.51 14.17
CA LEU A 220 -7.70 -11.85 14.00
C LEU A 220 -7.51 -12.46 15.39
N SER A 221 -8.33 -13.46 15.72
CA SER A 221 -8.04 -14.40 16.80
C SER A 221 -7.18 -15.52 16.24
N ASP A 222 -6.06 -15.79 16.90
CA ASP A 222 -5.18 -16.92 16.68
C ASP A 222 -5.91 -18.25 16.99
N ASP A 223 -5.86 -19.20 16.05
CA ASP A 223 -5.81 -20.66 16.27
C ASP A 223 -5.33 -21.36 14.97
#